data_AF-A0AAD4VGZ6-F1
#
_entry.id   AF-A0AAD4VGZ6-F1
#
_cell.length_a   1.000
_cell.length_b   1.000
_cell.length_c   1.000
_cell.angle_alpha   90.00
_cell.angle_beta   90.00
_cell.angle_gamma   90.00
#
_symmetry.space_group_name_H-M   'P 1'
#
loop_
_entity.id
_entity.type
_entity.pdbx_description
1 polymer ?
#
loop_
_entity_poly.entity_id
_entity_poly.type
_entity_poly.pdbx_seq_one_letter_code
_entity_poly.pdbx_strand_id
1 'polypeptide(L)'
;MADIEMDDAYTLPQSEDEDICTSILARFSNSTREDHRHLCAAIGAMAQELKDENLPSTPRSEFLSELLACVLRSSSLTVGAALSGLKCISLLLIIRCRVNWYDVSSVYGFLLSFITDSRTKVRRQSHLCLRDVLRSLQGTPLLAPASEGVTNLFERFLLLAGGSNADAGEGPKGAQEVLYVSDALKECLFHMSIKYKTAVLKHYKTLLELQQPLVTKRITDSLNILCLNPSTNVSPEVLLDLLCSLALSVSTNETSVDGMAVTARLLGNGMAKVYSLNRHMRS
;
A
#
# COMPACT_ATOMS: atom_id res chain seq x y z
N MET A 1 45.42 -23.67 12.89
CA MET A 1 45.54 -22.82 11.69
C MET A 1 44.14 -22.57 11.20
N ALA A 2 43.63 -21.38 11.54
CA ALA A 2 42.38 -20.72 11.14
C ALA A 2 41.09 -21.56 11.05
N ASP A 3 40.34 -21.60 12.15
CA ASP A 3 38.88 -21.62 12.11
C ASP A 3 38.38 -20.23 11.74
N ILE A 4 37.47 -20.16 10.77
CA ILE A 4 36.78 -18.93 10.34
C ILE A 4 35.44 -18.94 11.06
N GLU A 5 35.30 -18.07 12.07
CA GLU A 5 34.01 -17.77 12.70
C GLU A 5 33.10 -17.05 11.70
N MET A 6 31.87 -17.54 11.60
CA MET A 6 30.78 -17.01 10.81
C MET A 6 30.05 -15.95 11.64
N ASP A 7 30.16 -14.70 11.21
CA ASP A 7 29.58 -13.52 11.86
C ASP A 7 28.04 -13.54 11.71
N ASP A 8 27.35 -13.68 12.85
CA ASP A 8 25.91 -13.83 12.96
C ASP A 8 25.23 -12.44 13.02
N ALA A 9 25.28 -11.74 11.89
CA ALA A 9 24.85 -10.35 11.79
C ALA A 9 23.35 -10.20 11.44
N TYR A 10 22.40 -10.54 12.33
CA TYR A 10 21.02 -9.98 12.31
C TYR A 10 20.27 -10.00 13.66
N THR A 11 20.96 -9.94 14.80
CA THR A 11 20.27 -9.67 16.07
C THR A 11 20.18 -8.17 16.30
N LEU A 12 19.04 -7.57 15.96
CA LEU A 12 18.70 -6.22 16.44
C LEU A 12 18.57 -6.27 17.97
N PRO A 13 19.29 -5.44 18.73
CA PRO A 13 19.12 -5.39 20.17
C PRO A 13 17.70 -4.92 20.48
N GLN A 14 16.98 -5.72 21.26
CA GLN A 14 15.77 -5.32 21.94
C GLN A 14 16.14 -4.22 22.96
N SER A 15 15.82 -2.97 22.67
CA SER A 15 15.62 -1.95 23.71
C SER A 15 14.21 -1.39 23.53
N GLU A 16 13.35 -1.63 24.51
CA GLU A 16 11.95 -1.20 24.52
C GLU A 16 11.77 0.31 24.77
N ASP A 17 12.79 1.13 24.53
CA ASP A 17 12.77 2.55 24.92
C ASP A 17 13.59 3.47 23.99
N GLU A 18 13.87 3.06 22.74
CA GLU A 18 14.46 3.98 21.78
C GLU A 18 13.38 4.90 21.23
N ASP A 19 13.29 6.10 21.81
CA ASP A 19 12.36 7.16 21.43
C ASP A 19 12.34 7.34 19.89
N ILE A 20 11.16 7.16 19.31
CA ILE A 20 10.93 7.28 17.86
C ILE A 20 11.40 8.65 17.36
N CYS A 21 11.26 9.70 18.18
CA CYS A 21 11.80 11.02 17.87
C CYS A 21 13.34 10.99 17.76
N THR A 22 14.01 10.25 18.64
CA THR A 22 15.47 10.06 18.59
C THR A 22 15.89 9.30 17.33
N SER A 23 15.15 8.27 16.92
CA SER A 23 15.46 7.49 15.70
C SER A 23 15.23 8.30 14.41
N ILE A 24 14.18 9.13 14.36
CA ILE A 24 13.93 10.03 13.22
C ILE A 24 14.95 11.17 13.19
N LEU A 25 15.27 11.78 14.34
CA LEU A 25 16.31 12.80 14.45
C LEU A 25 17.67 12.26 14.03
N ALA A 26 18.06 11.06 14.47
CA ALA A 26 19.32 10.42 14.05
C ALA A 26 19.44 10.25 12.53
N ARG A 27 18.31 10.02 11.84
CA ARG A 27 18.28 9.77 10.41
C ARG A 27 18.29 11.04 9.54
N PHE A 28 17.71 12.13 10.03
CA PHE A 28 17.51 13.35 9.23
C PHE A 28 18.26 14.58 9.75
N SER A 29 18.84 14.54 10.96
CA SER A 29 19.56 15.68 11.58
C SER A 29 20.75 16.16 10.74
N ASN A 30 21.45 15.25 10.08
CA ASN A 30 22.61 15.55 9.25
C ASN A 30 22.26 16.00 7.82
N SER A 31 20.97 16.16 7.51
CA SER A 31 20.57 16.54 6.16
C SER A 31 20.66 18.06 5.94
N THR A 32 21.25 18.45 4.81
CA THR A 32 21.38 19.84 4.38
C THR A 32 20.13 20.40 3.70
N ARG A 33 19.10 19.57 3.51
CA ARG A 33 17.86 19.98 2.86
C ARG A 33 16.94 20.70 3.84
N GLU A 34 16.38 21.81 3.42
CA GLU A 34 15.57 22.70 4.24
C GLU A 34 14.29 22.01 4.77
N ASP A 35 13.67 21.16 3.96
CA ASP A 35 12.51 20.34 4.35
C ASP A 35 12.81 19.34 5.46
N HIS A 36 14.00 18.72 5.45
CA HIS A 36 14.44 17.82 6.51
C HIS A 36 14.78 18.59 7.79
N ARG A 37 15.31 19.81 7.69
CA ARG A 37 15.56 20.68 8.84
C ARG A 37 14.26 21.12 9.51
N HIS A 38 13.24 21.47 8.73
CA HIS A 38 11.91 21.79 9.27
C HIS A 38 11.26 20.57 9.94
N LEU A 39 11.39 19.39 9.35
CA LEU A 39 10.92 18.15 9.95
C LEU A 39 11.64 17.85 11.27
N CYS A 40 12.97 17.93 11.30
CA CYS A 40 13.76 17.72 12.52
C CYS A 40 13.46 18.77 13.60
N ALA A 41 13.27 20.03 13.21
CA ALA A 41 12.90 21.10 14.15
C ALA A 41 11.50 20.87 14.74
N ALA A 42 10.53 20.49 13.91
CA ALA A 42 9.18 20.16 14.36
C ALA A 42 9.21 18.94 15.30
N ILE A 43 9.92 17.87 14.92
CA ILE A 43 10.03 16.65 15.74
C ILE A 43 10.79 16.89 17.03
N GLY A 44 11.83 17.74 17.01
CA GLY A 44 12.57 18.14 18.19
C GLY A 44 11.73 18.98 19.15
N ALA A 45 10.92 19.91 18.62
CA ALA A 45 9.97 20.67 19.42
C ALA A 45 8.89 19.76 20.04
N MET A 46 8.34 18.83 19.27
CA MET A 46 7.39 17.82 19.78
C MET A 46 8.01 16.96 20.88
N ALA A 47 9.24 16.47 20.68
CA ALA A 47 9.93 15.62 21.65
C ALA A 47 10.19 16.38 22.96
N GLN A 48 10.48 17.67 22.87
CA GLN A 48 10.69 18.53 24.03
C GLN A 48 9.38 18.79 24.78
N GLU A 49 8.30 19.09 24.07
CA GLU A 49 6.97 19.33 24.66
C GLU A 49 6.42 18.05 25.34
N LEU A 50 6.66 16.88 24.73
CA LEU A 50 6.36 15.57 25.34
C LEU A 50 7.19 15.27 26.59
N LYS A 51 8.41 15.81 26.68
CA LYS A 51 9.30 15.66 27.83
C LYS A 51 8.89 16.60 28.97
N ASP A 52 8.32 17.76 28.63
CA ASP A 52 7.88 18.77 29.59
C ASP A 52 6.53 18.40 30.25
N GLU A 53 5.67 17.60 29.59
CA GLU A 53 4.32 17.23 30.06
C GLU A 53 4.22 15.93 30.89
N ASN A 54 5.29 15.15 31.12
CA ASN A 54 5.29 13.92 31.94
C ASN A 54 4.12 12.92 31.67
N LEU A 55 3.70 12.80 30.41
CA LEU A 55 2.46 12.09 30.06
C LEU A 55 2.68 10.57 29.84
N PRO A 56 1.77 9.69 30.32
CA PRO A 56 1.84 8.24 30.08
C PRO A 56 1.84 7.87 28.59
N SER A 57 2.30 6.66 28.27
CA SER A 57 2.61 6.17 26.90
C SER A 57 1.40 6.06 25.95
N THR A 58 0.17 6.20 26.47
CA THR A 58 -1.11 6.05 25.75
C THR A 58 -1.59 7.31 25.02
N PRO A 59 -1.51 8.55 25.57
CA PRO A 59 -1.85 9.77 24.81
C PRO A 59 -0.79 10.24 23.79
N ARG A 60 0.41 9.64 23.74
CA ARG A 60 1.45 10.03 22.76
C ARG A 60 1.12 9.65 21.32
N SER A 61 0.35 8.60 21.06
CA SER A 61 -0.01 8.19 19.69
C SER A 61 -1.07 9.06 19.05
N GLU A 62 -2.12 9.42 19.79
CA GLU A 62 -3.18 10.29 19.28
C GLU A 62 -2.60 11.66 18.93
N PHE A 63 -1.78 12.22 19.82
CA PHE A 63 -1.08 13.48 19.60
C PHE A 63 -0.17 13.46 18.35
N LEU A 64 0.66 12.44 18.18
CA LEU A 64 1.51 12.31 16.97
C LEU A 64 0.68 12.14 15.69
N SER A 65 -0.48 11.48 15.77
CA SER A 65 -1.38 11.26 14.65
C SER A 65 -2.09 12.54 14.23
N GLU A 66 -2.59 13.29 15.21
CA GLU A 66 -3.27 14.58 15.02
C GLU A 66 -2.29 15.64 14.48
N LEU A 67 -1.05 15.59 14.96
CA LEU A 67 -0.02 16.54 14.60
C LEU A 67 0.63 16.23 13.24
N LEU A 68 0.80 14.95 12.87
CA LEU A 68 1.13 14.56 11.49
C LEU A 68 0.02 14.92 10.51
N ALA A 69 -1.24 14.73 10.90
CA ALA A 69 -2.38 15.16 10.11
C ALA A 69 -2.40 16.70 9.95
N CYS A 70 -2.03 17.46 10.99
CA CYS A 70 -1.93 18.92 10.93
C CYS A 70 -0.80 19.38 9.99
N VAL A 71 0.39 18.80 10.10
CA VAL A 71 1.55 19.11 9.24
C VAL A 71 1.25 18.79 7.77
N LEU A 72 0.59 17.66 7.51
CA LEU A 72 0.31 17.19 6.15
C LEU A 72 -0.96 17.81 5.53
N ARG A 73 -1.82 18.44 6.33
CA ARG A 73 -2.98 19.22 5.87
C ARG A 73 -2.67 20.70 5.63
N SER A 74 -1.47 21.14 5.96
CA SER A 74 -0.99 22.50 5.64
C SER A 74 -1.02 22.77 4.13
N SER A 75 -1.63 23.88 3.73
CA SER A 75 -1.73 24.34 2.35
C SER A 75 -0.38 24.67 1.68
N SER A 76 0.72 24.68 2.43
CA SER A 76 2.08 24.91 1.95
C SER A 76 2.95 23.65 1.87
N LEU A 77 2.36 22.45 1.98
CA LEU A 77 3.12 21.20 2.04
C LEU A 77 3.90 20.94 0.74
N THR A 78 5.22 21.11 0.81
CA THR A 78 6.13 20.80 -0.30
C THR A 78 6.11 19.29 -0.59
N VAL A 79 6.45 18.91 -1.82
CA VAL A 79 6.57 17.49 -2.20
C VAL A 79 7.55 16.77 -1.28
N GLY A 80 8.68 17.39 -0.92
CA GLY A 80 9.69 16.80 -0.03
C GLY A 80 9.19 16.54 1.40
N ALA A 81 8.46 17.50 1.97
CA ALA A 81 7.82 17.33 3.27
C ALA A 81 6.76 16.23 3.26
N ALA A 82 5.91 16.18 2.21
CA ALA A 82 4.90 15.14 2.05
C ALA A 82 5.54 13.73 1.97
N LEU A 83 6.61 13.57 1.20
CA LEU A 83 7.33 12.30 1.08
C LEU A 83 7.90 11.83 2.43
N SER A 84 8.50 12.75 3.18
CA SER A 84 9.11 12.44 4.48
C SER A 84 8.05 12.15 5.54
N GLY A 85 6.97 12.93 5.58
CA GLY A 85 5.83 12.70 6.46
C GLY A 85 5.14 11.37 6.20
N LEU A 86 4.92 10.99 4.93
CA LEU A 86 4.37 9.67 4.57
C LEU A 86 5.26 8.51 5.04
N LYS A 87 6.59 8.67 5.00
CA LYS A 87 7.52 7.66 5.54
C LYS A 87 7.43 7.58 7.06
N CYS A 88 7.31 8.73 7.74
CA CYS A 88 7.13 8.76 9.20
C CYS A 88 5.81 8.09 9.61
N ILE A 89 4.71 8.39 8.92
CA ILE A 89 3.42 7.72 9.14
C ILE A 89 3.54 6.20 8.93
N SER A 90 4.18 5.78 7.84
CA SER A 90 4.40 4.36 7.57
C SER A 90 5.16 3.68 8.72
N LEU A 91 6.24 4.29 9.20
CA LEU A 91 7.02 3.78 10.33
C LEU A 91 6.19 3.71 11.61
N LEU A 92 5.40 4.75 11.92
CA LEU A 92 4.51 4.75 13.08
C LEU A 92 3.49 3.62 13.00
N LEU A 93 2.87 3.42 11.83
CA LEU A 93 1.95 2.30 11.62
C LEU A 93 2.67 0.97 11.86
N ILE A 94 3.80 0.74 11.20
CA ILE A 94 4.59 -0.50 11.33
C ILE A 94 4.95 -0.79 12.80
N ILE A 95 5.37 0.22 13.57
CA ILE A 95 5.73 0.06 14.99
C ILE A 95 4.49 -0.15 15.87
N ARG A 96 3.41 0.62 15.64
CA ARG A 96 2.21 0.62 16.51
C ARG A 96 1.19 -0.47 16.19
N CYS A 97 1.37 -1.23 15.11
CA CYS A 97 0.51 -2.36 14.77
C CYS A 97 0.50 -3.53 15.78
N ARG A 98 1.12 -3.38 16.96
CA ARG A 98 1.06 -4.34 18.06
C ARG A 98 -0.06 -4.08 19.09
N VAL A 99 -0.77 -2.94 19.00
CA VAL A 99 -1.58 -2.43 20.13
C VAL A 99 -3.10 -2.58 19.91
N ASN A 100 -3.70 -2.06 18.82
CA ASN A 100 -5.10 -2.30 18.40
C ASN A 100 -5.38 -1.69 17.01
N TRP A 101 -6.44 -2.13 16.29
CA TRP A 101 -6.89 -1.49 15.05
C TRP A 101 -7.46 -0.08 15.27
N TYR A 102 -8.21 0.11 16.35
CA TYR A 102 -8.89 1.40 16.63
C TYR A 102 -7.89 2.56 16.64
N ASP A 103 -6.77 2.38 17.33
CA ASP A 103 -5.72 3.39 17.49
C ASP A 103 -4.97 3.70 16.19
N VAL A 104 -4.84 2.72 15.29
CA VAL A 104 -4.11 2.89 14.02
C VAL A 104 -5.00 3.28 12.86
N SER A 105 -6.32 3.12 12.99
CA SER A 105 -7.28 3.27 11.88
C SER A 105 -7.34 4.69 11.32
N SER A 106 -7.22 5.70 12.18
CA SER A 106 -7.21 7.11 11.79
C SER A 106 -5.96 7.47 10.98
N VAL A 107 -4.79 7.06 11.47
CA VAL A 107 -3.49 7.23 10.81
C VAL A 107 -3.43 6.46 9.50
N TYR A 108 -3.96 5.24 9.49
CA TYR A 108 -4.06 4.44 8.28
C TYR A 108 -4.97 5.08 7.25
N GLY A 109 -6.15 5.57 7.66
CA GLY A 109 -7.04 6.34 6.80
C GLY A 109 -6.38 7.59 6.21
N PHE A 110 -5.54 8.25 7.01
CA PHE A 110 -4.74 9.39 6.54
C PHE A 110 -3.68 8.96 5.51
N LEU A 111 -2.99 7.83 5.69
CA LEU A 111 -2.12 7.27 4.66
C LEU A 111 -2.90 6.97 3.36
N LEU A 112 -4.09 6.37 3.49
CA LEU A 112 -4.94 6.03 2.34
C LEU A 112 -5.36 7.27 1.53
N SER A 113 -5.54 8.44 2.16
CA SER A 113 -5.92 9.66 1.42
C SER A 113 -4.87 10.14 0.42
N PHE A 114 -3.60 9.70 0.55
CA PHE A 114 -2.53 10.05 -0.40
C PHE A 114 -2.41 9.08 -1.57
N ILE A 115 -3.14 7.96 -1.56
CA ILE A 115 -3.14 6.97 -2.67
C ILE A 115 -3.63 7.59 -3.97
N THR A 116 -4.49 8.60 -3.87
CA THR A 116 -5.03 9.35 -5.00
C THR A 116 -4.53 10.81 -5.03
N ASP A 117 -3.42 11.14 -4.34
CA ASP A 117 -2.84 12.49 -4.38
C ASP A 117 -2.50 12.88 -5.83
N SER A 118 -2.79 14.13 -6.21
CA SER A 118 -2.58 14.61 -7.59
C SER A 118 -1.10 14.59 -7.99
N ARG A 119 -0.18 14.78 -7.03
CA ARG A 119 1.26 14.84 -7.24
C ARG A 119 1.83 13.43 -7.35
N THR A 120 2.22 13.03 -8.54
CA THR A 120 2.72 11.66 -8.85
C THR A 120 3.82 11.16 -7.91
N LYS A 121 4.75 12.03 -7.47
CA LYS A 121 5.81 11.64 -6.52
C LYS A 121 5.25 11.27 -5.14
N VAL A 122 4.33 12.10 -4.62
CA VAL A 122 3.69 11.88 -3.31
C VAL A 122 2.81 10.64 -3.37
N ARG A 123 2.01 10.52 -4.43
CA ARG A 123 1.16 9.35 -4.70
C ARG A 123 1.97 8.05 -4.70
N ARG A 124 3.04 7.98 -5.50
CA ARG A 124 3.94 6.82 -5.56
C ARG A 124 4.54 6.46 -4.20
N GLN A 125 4.94 7.46 -3.41
CA GLN A 125 5.46 7.21 -2.06
C GLN A 125 4.39 6.65 -1.12
N SER A 126 3.14 7.10 -1.22
CA SER A 126 2.05 6.53 -0.43
C SER A 126 1.80 5.06 -0.81
N HIS A 127 1.89 4.70 -2.09
CA HIS A 127 1.73 3.31 -2.56
C HIS A 127 2.82 2.40 -1.98
N LEU A 128 4.07 2.88 -1.96
CA LEU A 128 5.18 2.16 -1.33
C LEU A 128 5.01 2.04 0.18
N CYS A 129 4.61 3.12 0.86
CA CYS A 129 4.33 3.09 2.29
C CYS A 129 3.20 2.10 2.62
N LEU A 130 2.11 2.11 1.85
CA LEU A 130 0.99 1.18 2.00
C LEU A 130 1.46 -0.28 1.88
N ARG A 131 2.28 -0.57 0.86
CA ARG A 131 2.86 -1.91 0.68
C ARG A 131 3.68 -2.32 1.91
N ASP A 132 4.52 -1.44 2.42
CA ASP A 132 5.39 -1.74 3.55
C ASP A 132 4.58 -1.97 4.85
N VAL A 133 3.52 -1.19 5.07
CA VAL A 133 2.56 -1.40 6.17
C VAL A 133 1.81 -2.73 6.00
N LEU A 134 1.23 -3.03 4.84
CA LEU A 134 0.52 -4.29 4.63
C LEU A 134 1.44 -5.50 4.77
N ARG A 135 2.71 -5.37 4.38
CA ARG A 135 3.73 -6.39 4.60
C ARG A 135 3.99 -6.62 6.09
N SER A 136 4.15 -5.55 6.89
CA SER A 136 4.39 -5.70 8.33
C SER A 136 3.18 -6.29 9.07
N LEU A 137 1.98 -6.13 8.51
CA LEU A 137 0.75 -6.68 9.05
C LEU A 137 0.54 -8.17 8.76
N GLN A 138 1.34 -8.79 7.90
CA GLN A 138 1.17 -10.21 7.57
C GLN A 138 1.30 -11.10 8.83
N GLY A 139 0.33 -11.99 9.03
CA GLY A 139 0.26 -12.86 10.21
C GLY A 139 -0.36 -12.19 11.45
N THR A 140 -0.72 -10.92 11.38
CA THR A 140 -1.40 -10.19 12.48
C THR A 140 -2.92 -10.13 12.26
N PRO A 141 -3.74 -9.98 13.32
CA PRO A 141 -5.18 -9.78 13.17
C PRO A 141 -5.55 -8.45 12.50
N LEU A 142 -4.62 -7.48 12.46
CA LEU A 142 -4.84 -6.16 11.86
C LEU A 142 -4.80 -6.18 10.33
N LEU A 143 -4.32 -7.27 9.71
CA LEU A 143 -4.24 -7.37 8.25
C LEU A 143 -5.61 -7.29 7.58
N ALA A 144 -6.62 -7.94 8.17
CA ALA A 144 -7.96 -7.98 7.62
C ALA A 144 -8.58 -6.58 7.52
N PRO A 145 -8.69 -5.79 8.61
CA PRO A 145 -9.25 -4.44 8.52
C PRO A 145 -8.36 -3.47 7.72
N ALA A 146 -7.03 -3.64 7.69
CA ALA A 146 -6.17 -2.86 6.79
C ALA A 146 -6.45 -3.13 5.31
N SER A 147 -6.60 -4.41 4.96
CA SER A 147 -6.94 -4.82 3.59
C SER A 147 -8.34 -4.34 3.21
N GLU A 148 -9.29 -4.36 4.15
CA GLU A 148 -10.63 -3.83 3.97
C GLU A 148 -10.61 -2.35 3.61
N GLY A 149 -9.81 -1.53 4.31
CA GLY A 149 -9.69 -0.10 4.01
C GLY A 149 -9.27 0.17 2.56
N VAL A 150 -8.34 -0.63 2.01
CA VAL A 150 -7.91 -0.51 0.61
C VAL A 150 -9.03 -0.93 -0.35
N THR A 151 -9.73 -2.03 -0.05
CA THR A 151 -10.84 -2.51 -0.88
C THR A 151 -12.01 -1.52 -0.87
N ASN A 152 -12.38 -0.98 0.29
CA ASN A 152 -13.43 0.03 0.42
C ASN A 152 -13.08 1.31 -0.34
N LEU A 153 -11.80 1.73 -0.32
CA LEU A 153 -11.34 2.87 -1.11
C LEU A 153 -11.50 2.59 -2.61
N PHE A 154 -11.15 1.39 -3.06
CA PHE A 154 -11.30 0.98 -4.45
C PHE A 154 -12.79 0.98 -4.87
N GLU A 155 -13.65 0.36 -4.09
CA GLU A 155 -15.10 0.30 -4.32
C GLU A 155 -15.72 1.70 -4.35
N ARG A 156 -15.32 2.59 -3.44
CA ARG A 156 -15.77 3.99 -3.44
C ARG A 156 -15.47 4.67 -4.77
N PHE A 157 -14.25 4.56 -5.29
CA PHE A 157 -13.90 5.20 -6.57
C PHE A 157 -14.52 4.49 -7.77
N LEU A 158 -14.75 3.17 -7.71
CA LEU A 158 -15.52 2.46 -8.74
C LEU A 158 -16.96 2.98 -8.82
N LEU A 159 -17.61 3.20 -7.67
CA LEU A 159 -18.95 3.79 -7.60
C LEU A 159 -18.97 5.22 -8.12
N LEU A 160 -17.96 6.03 -7.81
CA LEU A 160 -17.84 7.40 -8.33
C LEU A 160 -17.62 7.42 -9.86
N ALA A 161 -16.81 6.50 -10.38
CA ALA A 161 -16.56 6.35 -11.81
C ALA A 161 -17.79 5.81 -12.57
N GLY A 162 -18.59 4.95 -11.93
CA GLY A 162 -19.80 4.36 -12.50
C GLY A 162 -21.10 5.14 -12.21
N GLY A 163 -21.02 6.25 -11.49
CA GLY A 163 -22.16 6.99 -10.98
C GLY A 163 -23.00 7.69 -12.06
N SER A 164 -24.29 7.35 -12.10
CA SER A 164 -25.35 8.03 -12.87
C SER A 164 -25.88 9.31 -12.20
N ASN A 165 -25.21 9.85 -11.17
CA ASN A 165 -25.67 11.05 -10.45
C ASN A 165 -24.98 12.30 -10.98
N ALA A 166 -25.84 13.22 -11.43
CA ALA A 166 -25.55 14.44 -12.15
C ALA A 166 -24.96 15.55 -11.26
N ASP A 167 -23.80 15.33 -10.65
CA ASP A 167 -22.84 16.41 -10.41
C ASP A 167 -21.76 16.28 -11.48
N ALA A 168 -22.02 16.90 -12.63
CA ALA A 168 -21.27 16.78 -13.89
C ALA A 168 -19.79 17.23 -13.84
N GLY A 169 -19.21 17.41 -12.65
CA GLY A 169 -17.82 17.81 -12.42
C GLY A 169 -16.87 16.67 -11.99
N GLU A 170 -17.36 15.52 -11.52
CA GLU A 170 -16.50 14.49 -10.89
C GLU A 170 -16.32 13.18 -11.67
N GLY A 171 -17.15 12.88 -12.67
CA GLY A 171 -17.05 11.67 -13.51
C GLY A 171 -15.65 11.35 -14.08
N PRO A 172 -14.90 12.31 -14.67
CA PRO A 172 -13.55 12.03 -15.16
C PRO A 172 -12.50 11.92 -14.05
N LYS A 173 -12.75 12.51 -12.87
CA LYS A 173 -11.87 12.35 -11.72
C LYS A 173 -11.98 10.93 -11.18
N GLY A 174 -13.20 10.45 -10.91
CA GLY A 174 -13.43 9.11 -10.35
C GLY A 174 -12.74 8.00 -11.15
N ALA A 175 -12.84 8.03 -12.49
CA ALA A 175 -12.14 7.08 -13.36
C ALA A 175 -10.61 7.15 -13.25
N GLN A 176 -10.05 8.36 -13.12
CA GLN A 176 -8.62 8.57 -12.90
C GLN A 176 -8.17 8.05 -11.52
N GLU A 177 -8.99 8.23 -10.48
CA GLU A 177 -8.69 7.68 -9.16
C GLU A 177 -8.78 6.15 -9.11
N VAL A 178 -9.68 5.52 -9.87
CA VAL A 178 -9.70 4.05 -10.05
C VAL A 178 -8.34 3.55 -10.60
N LEU A 179 -7.76 4.27 -11.57
CA LEU A 179 -6.43 3.94 -12.08
C LEU A 179 -5.33 4.12 -11.01
N TYR A 180 -5.41 5.18 -10.20
CA TYR A 180 -4.46 5.41 -9.11
C TYR A 180 -4.52 4.34 -8.02
N VAL A 181 -5.71 3.90 -7.64
CA VAL A 181 -5.87 2.79 -6.69
C VAL A 181 -5.42 1.47 -7.32
N SER A 182 -5.66 1.26 -8.62
CA SER A 182 -5.15 0.10 -9.35
C SER A 182 -3.61 0.06 -9.36
N ASP A 183 -2.94 1.21 -9.52
CA ASP A 183 -1.49 1.34 -9.40
C ASP A 183 -1.00 1.01 -7.97
N ALA A 184 -1.76 1.36 -6.93
CA ALA A 184 -1.44 1.00 -5.56
C ALA A 184 -1.59 -0.51 -5.31
N LEU A 185 -2.67 -1.10 -5.82
CA LEU A 185 -2.95 -2.53 -5.72
C LEU A 185 -1.86 -3.37 -6.41
N LYS A 186 -1.29 -2.89 -7.53
CA LYS A 186 -0.10 -3.52 -8.13
C LYS A 186 1.03 -3.75 -7.12
N GLU A 187 1.27 -2.79 -6.23
CA GLU A 187 2.35 -2.86 -5.24
C GLU A 187 1.98 -3.69 -4.01
N CYS A 188 0.72 -3.69 -3.58
CA CYS A 188 0.32 -4.23 -2.28
C CYS A 188 -0.63 -5.42 -2.28
N LEU A 189 -1.25 -5.77 -3.43
CA LEU A 189 -2.30 -6.80 -3.52
C LEU A 189 -1.87 -8.15 -2.94
N PHE A 190 -0.63 -8.58 -3.20
CA PHE A 190 -0.15 -9.88 -2.71
C PHE A 190 0.03 -9.92 -1.18
N HIS A 191 0.20 -8.77 -0.52
CA HIS A 191 0.33 -8.63 0.93
C HIS A 191 -1.03 -8.58 1.67
N MET A 192 -2.14 -8.31 0.98
CA MET A 192 -3.48 -8.23 1.59
C MET A 192 -3.94 -9.57 2.17
N SER A 193 -5.03 -9.60 2.92
CA SER A 193 -5.66 -10.87 3.33
C SER A 193 -6.34 -11.57 2.13
N ILE A 194 -6.50 -12.91 2.21
CA ILE A 194 -7.09 -13.72 1.12
C ILE A 194 -8.51 -13.25 0.76
N LYS A 195 -9.33 -12.89 1.76
CA LYS A 195 -10.71 -12.39 1.57
C LYS A 195 -10.72 -11.18 0.64
N TYR A 196 -9.94 -10.15 0.98
CA TYR A 196 -9.93 -8.89 0.26
C TYR A 196 -9.14 -8.96 -1.06
N LYS A 197 -8.10 -9.81 -1.15
CA LYS A 197 -7.50 -10.17 -2.46
C LYS A 197 -8.55 -10.68 -3.43
N THR A 198 -9.36 -11.64 -2.99
CA THR A 198 -10.40 -12.25 -3.80
C THR A 198 -11.46 -11.24 -4.22
N ALA A 199 -11.84 -10.31 -3.33
CA ALA A 199 -12.74 -9.21 -3.66
C ALA A 199 -12.17 -8.29 -4.75
N VAL A 200 -10.90 -7.87 -4.62
CA VAL A 200 -10.22 -7.05 -5.63
C VAL A 200 -10.15 -7.76 -6.99
N LEU A 201 -9.86 -9.06 -7.01
CA LEU A 201 -9.84 -9.82 -8.28
C LEU A 201 -11.22 -9.88 -8.96
N LYS A 202 -12.31 -9.97 -8.19
CA LYS A 202 -13.67 -9.88 -8.75
C LYS A 202 -13.94 -8.51 -9.37
N HIS A 203 -13.52 -7.43 -8.71
CA HIS A 203 -13.62 -6.08 -9.26
C HIS A 203 -12.78 -5.89 -10.52
N TYR A 204 -11.58 -6.48 -10.58
CA TYR A 204 -10.77 -6.50 -11.80
C TYR A 204 -11.49 -7.19 -12.96
N LYS A 205 -12.23 -8.27 -12.71
CA LYS A 205 -13.04 -8.92 -13.75
C LYS A 205 -14.07 -7.95 -14.33
N THR A 206 -14.86 -7.30 -13.48
CA THR A 206 -15.86 -6.31 -13.91
C THR A 206 -15.23 -5.14 -14.67
N LEU A 207 -14.03 -4.70 -14.26
CA LEU A 207 -13.28 -3.66 -14.97
C LEU A 207 -12.77 -4.10 -16.35
N LEU A 208 -12.42 -5.37 -16.54
CA LEU A 208 -12.02 -5.90 -17.85
C LEU A 208 -13.18 -5.92 -18.85
N GLU A 209 -14.43 -6.05 -18.38
CA GLU A 209 -15.63 -6.00 -19.23
C GLU A 209 -15.81 -4.64 -19.91
N LEU A 210 -15.22 -3.57 -19.36
CA LEU A 210 -15.23 -2.23 -19.97
C LEU A 210 -14.33 -2.11 -21.21
N GLN A 211 -13.48 -3.11 -21.46
CA GLN A 211 -12.56 -3.18 -22.61
C GLN A 211 -11.63 -1.97 -22.78
N GLN A 212 -11.31 -1.28 -21.68
CA GLN A 212 -10.43 -0.10 -21.71
C GLN A 212 -8.95 -0.50 -21.65
N PRO A 213 -8.13 -0.20 -22.68
CA PRO A 213 -6.72 -0.67 -22.74
C PRO A 213 -5.86 -0.25 -21.53
N LEU A 214 -6.09 0.96 -21.01
CA LEU A 214 -5.36 1.46 -19.84
C LEU A 214 -5.67 0.65 -18.58
N VAL A 215 -6.92 0.26 -18.39
CA VAL A 215 -7.39 -0.54 -17.25
C VAL A 215 -6.86 -1.97 -17.39
N THR A 216 -7.00 -2.57 -18.58
CA THR A 216 -6.46 -3.90 -18.89
C THR A 216 -4.97 -3.97 -18.58
N LYS A 217 -4.18 -2.97 -18.97
CA LYS A 217 -2.74 -2.91 -18.67
C LYS A 217 -2.45 -2.90 -17.17
N ARG A 218 -3.20 -2.14 -16.35
CA ARG A 218 -2.99 -2.10 -14.88
C ARG A 218 -3.34 -3.42 -14.21
N ILE A 219 -4.39 -4.08 -14.69
CA ILE A 219 -4.80 -5.39 -14.21
C ILE A 219 -3.73 -6.44 -14.58
N THR A 220 -3.26 -6.46 -15.83
CA THR A 220 -2.17 -7.33 -16.29
C THR A 220 -0.91 -7.18 -15.45
N ASP A 221 -0.49 -5.94 -15.17
CA ASP A 221 0.69 -5.65 -14.34
C ASP A 221 0.54 -6.20 -12.91
N SER A 222 -0.64 -6.01 -12.32
CA SER A 222 -0.96 -6.48 -10.96
C SER A 222 -0.99 -8.01 -10.89
N LEU A 223 -1.59 -8.66 -11.89
CA LEU A 223 -1.65 -10.12 -11.99
C LEU A 223 -0.28 -10.75 -12.23
N ASN A 224 0.59 -10.11 -13.01
CA ASN A 224 1.98 -10.56 -13.19
C ASN A 224 2.71 -10.66 -11.86
N ILE A 225 2.65 -9.62 -11.04
CA ILE A 225 3.31 -9.62 -9.72
C ILE A 225 2.65 -10.67 -8.80
N LEU A 226 1.32 -10.77 -8.82
CA LEU A 226 0.57 -11.75 -8.02
C LEU A 226 1.00 -13.18 -8.33
N CYS A 227 1.08 -13.54 -9.62
CA CYS A 227 1.39 -14.89 -10.08
C CYS A 227 2.86 -15.27 -9.89
N LEU A 228 3.77 -14.30 -9.99
CA LEU A 228 5.20 -14.52 -9.76
C LEU A 228 5.55 -14.76 -8.29
N ASN A 229 4.70 -14.32 -7.35
CA ASN A 229 5.00 -14.45 -5.93
C ASN A 229 4.61 -15.85 -5.39
N PRO A 230 5.58 -16.66 -4.91
CA PRO A 230 5.31 -18.03 -4.46
C PRO A 230 4.39 -18.10 -3.24
N SER A 231 4.48 -17.11 -2.34
CA SER A 231 3.78 -17.08 -1.05
C SER A 231 2.32 -16.61 -1.12
N THR A 232 1.87 -16.14 -2.29
CA THR A 232 0.52 -15.59 -2.44
C THR A 232 -0.54 -16.70 -2.43
N ASN A 233 -1.44 -16.67 -1.44
CA ASN A 233 -2.68 -17.44 -1.46
C ASN A 233 -3.85 -16.59 -1.99
N VAL A 234 -4.68 -17.20 -2.85
CA VAL A 234 -5.90 -16.65 -3.46
C VAL A 234 -6.81 -17.80 -3.91
N SER A 235 -8.12 -17.56 -4.11
CA SER A 235 -9.02 -18.57 -4.70
C SER A 235 -8.55 -18.97 -6.11
N PRO A 236 -8.28 -20.27 -6.35
CA PRO A 236 -7.91 -20.76 -7.68
C PRO A 236 -8.97 -20.49 -8.74
N GLU A 237 -10.24 -20.62 -8.37
CA GLU A 237 -11.38 -20.45 -9.28
C GLU A 237 -11.50 -19.00 -9.76
N VAL A 238 -11.41 -18.05 -8.82
CA VAL A 238 -11.48 -16.62 -9.15
C VAL A 238 -10.27 -16.18 -9.97
N LEU A 239 -9.08 -16.70 -9.64
CA LEU A 239 -7.87 -16.40 -10.43
C LEU A 239 -7.97 -16.95 -11.85
N LEU A 240 -8.43 -18.20 -12.01
CA LEU A 240 -8.60 -18.84 -13.31
C LEU A 240 -9.60 -18.08 -14.18
N ASP A 241 -10.78 -17.78 -13.64
CA ASP A 241 -11.84 -17.03 -14.32
C ASP A 241 -11.33 -15.65 -14.78
N LEU A 242 -10.60 -14.93 -13.92
CA LEU A 242 -10.01 -13.64 -14.27
C LEU A 242 -8.93 -13.75 -15.38
N LEU A 243 -8.08 -14.79 -15.34
CA LEU A 243 -7.09 -15.03 -16.40
C LEU A 243 -7.77 -15.33 -17.75
N CYS A 244 -8.88 -16.07 -17.74
CA CYS A 244 -9.70 -16.29 -18.93
C CYS A 244 -10.32 -14.99 -19.46
N SER A 245 -10.91 -14.16 -18.60
CA SER A 245 -11.44 -12.84 -19.00
C SER A 245 -10.34 -11.93 -19.56
N LEU A 246 -9.14 -11.96 -18.97
CA LEU A 246 -8.00 -11.19 -19.47
C LEU A 246 -7.60 -11.66 -20.87
N ALA A 247 -7.47 -12.97 -21.09
CA ALA A 247 -7.12 -13.54 -22.38
C ALA A 247 -8.11 -13.12 -23.48
N LEU A 248 -9.41 -13.14 -23.18
CA LEU A 248 -10.45 -12.66 -24.09
C LEU A 248 -10.29 -11.16 -24.39
N SER A 249 -10.10 -10.33 -23.36
CA SER A 249 -9.96 -8.87 -23.53
C SER A 249 -8.73 -8.46 -24.34
N VAL A 250 -7.62 -9.19 -24.21
CA VAL A 250 -6.39 -8.95 -24.97
C VAL A 250 -6.54 -9.45 -26.40
N SER A 251 -7.15 -10.62 -26.60
CA SER A 251 -7.39 -11.17 -27.94
C SER A 251 -8.26 -10.27 -28.83
N THR A 252 -9.17 -9.48 -28.25
CA THR A 252 -10.04 -8.59 -29.02
C THR A 252 -9.40 -7.23 -29.30
N ASN A 253 -8.51 -6.75 -28.42
CA ASN A 253 -8.09 -5.34 -28.41
C ASN A 253 -6.59 -5.11 -28.62
N GLU A 254 -5.72 -6.09 -28.37
CA GLU A 254 -4.27 -5.95 -28.47
C GLU A 254 -3.77 -6.48 -29.82
N THR A 255 -3.11 -5.63 -30.59
CA THR A 255 -2.52 -5.99 -31.89
C THR A 255 -1.00 -6.09 -31.86
N SER A 256 -0.38 -5.71 -30.72
CA SER A 256 1.07 -5.77 -30.56
C SER A 256 1.55 -7.17 -30.19
N VAL A 257 2.53 -7.69 -30.95
CA VAL A 257 3.20 -8.96 -30.69
C VAL A 257 3.81 -9.00 -29.29
N ASP A 258 4.41 -7.91 -28.83
CA ASP A 258 5.03 -7.81 -27.50
C ASP A 258 3.97 -7.88 -26.40
N GLY A 259 2.83 -7.21 -26.58
CA GLY A 259 1.70 -7.24 -25.65
C GLY A 259 1.08 -8.64 -25.53
N MET A 260 0.91 -9.31 -26.66
CA MET A 260 0.45 -10.70 -26.72
C MET A 260 1.44 -11.65 -26.03
N ALA A 261 2.76 -11.46 -26.22
CA ALA A 261 3.80 -12.29 -25.59
C ALA A 261 3.89 -12.08 -24.07
N VAL A 262 3.69 -10.86 -23.56
CA VAL A 262 3.57 -10.59 -22.13
C VAL A 262 2.36 -11.31 -21.54
N THR A 263 1.21 -11.23 -22.22
CA THR A 263 -0.02 -11.88 -21.78
C THR A 263 0.10 -13.40 -21.79
N ALA A 264 0.70 -13.99 -22.83
CA ALA A 264 0.93 -15.44 -22.90
C ALA A 264 1.81 -15.93 -21.74
N ARG A 265 2.87 -15.20 -21.40
CA ARG A 265 3.72 -15.50 -20.24
C ARG A 265 2.96 -15.39 -18.92
N LEU A 266 2.14 -14.34 -18.77
CA LEU A 266 1.27 -14.18 -17.59
C LEU A 266 0.32 -15.37 -17.46
N LEU A 267 -0.36 -15.76 -18.55
CA LEU A 267 -1.28 -16.91 -18.54
C LEU A 267 -0.54 -18.19 -18.16
N GLY A 268 0.65 -18.45 -18.72
CA GLY A 268 1.47 -19.60 -18.33
C GLY A 268 1.81 -19.64 -16.84
N ASN A 269 2.31 -18.53 -16.30
CA ASN A 269 2.64 -18.39 -14.87
C ASN A 269 1.38 -18.50 -13.99
N GLY A 270 0.28 -17.90 -14.43
CA GLY A 270 -1.02 -17.92 -13.74
C GLY A 270 -1.60 -19.33 -13.67
N MET A 271 -1.56 -20.10 -14.77
CA MET A 271 -2.02 -21.49 -14.78
C MET A 271 -1.18 -22.40 -13.87
N ALA A 272 0.15 -22.22 -13.86
CA ALA A 272 1.02 -22.93 -12.94
C ALA A 272 0.68 -22.61 -11.46
N LYS A 273 0.35 -21.35 -11.17
CA LYS A 273 -0.09 -20.91 -9.84
C LYS A 273 -1.46 -21.48 -9.45
N VAL A 274 -2.44 -21.48 -10.35
CA VAL A 274 -3.75 -22.10 -10.12
C VAL A 274 -3.60 -23.60 -9.83
N TYR A 275 -2.75 -24.29 -10.58
CA TYR A 275 -2.46 -25.71 -10.37
C TYR A 275 -1.84 -25.96 -8.98
N SER A 276 -0.86 -25.16 -8.56
CA SER A 276 -0.22 -25.34 -7.25
C SER A 276 -1.20 -25.10 -6.09
N LEU A 277 -2.03 -24.05 -6.17
CA LEU A 277 -3.03 -23.75 -5.16
C LEU A 277 -4.08 -24.88 -5.03
N ASN A 278 -4.54 -25.43 -6.16
CA ASN A 278 -5.48 -26.56 -6.17
C ASN A 278 -4.90 -27.83 -5.55
N ARG A 279 -3.59 -28.05 -5.68
CA ARG A 279 -2.91 -29.21 -5.09
C ARG A 279 -2.87 -29.11 -3.57
N HIS A 280 -2.59 -27.92 -3.04
CA HIS A 280 -2.55 -27.66 -1.60
C HIS A 280 -3.94 -27.75 -0.93
N MET A 281 -5.04 -27.58 -1.67
CA MET A 281 -6.39 -27.78 -1.14
C MET A 281 -6.82 -29.25 -1.02
N ARG A 282 -6.12 -30.17 -1.68
CA ARG A 282 -6.46 -31.61 -1.73
C ARG A 282 -5.57 -32.49 -0.85
N SER A 283 -4.54 -31.92 -0.23
CA SER A 283 -3.63 -32.58 0.72
C SER A 283 -4.03 -32.24 2.15
#